data_AF-A0A1I4XEQ7-F1
#
_entry.id   AF-A0A1I4XEQ7-F1
#
_cell.length_a   1.000
_cell.length_b   1.000
_cell.length_c   1.000
_cell.angle_alpha   90.00
_cell.angle_beta   90.00
_cell.angle_gamma   90.00
#
_symmetry.space_group_name_H-M   'P 1'
#
loop_
_entity.id
_entity.type
_entity.pdbx_description
1 polymer ?
#
loop_
_entity_poly.entity_id
_entity_poly.type
_entity_poly.pdbx_seq_one_letter_code
_entity_poly.pdbx_strand_id
1 'polypeptide(L)'
;MQKDNPNTERYIAIARACLKAINDTAANSGSREEKIQAVYEAIDQAFQAEFSEYRQSVAIMATVLERIASGQLDSEKAADLARKTLDQQPEATRNALMH
;
A
#
# COMPACT_ATOMS: atom_id res chain seq x y z
N MET A 1 0.37 -23.59 12.46
CA MET A 1 0.86 -22.21 12.68
C MET A 1 0.52 -21.41 11.44
N GLN A 2 -0.52 -20.56 11.51
CA GLN A 2 -0.93 -19.68 10.43
C GLN A 2 0.24 -18.75 10.08
N LYS A 3 0.74 -18.84 8.85
CA LYS A 3 1.92 -18.11 8.38
C LYS A 3 1.62 -17.07 7.30
N ASP A 4 0.35 -16.79 7.03
CA ASP A 4 -0.04 -15.98 5.87
C ASP A 4 -0.84 -14.75 6.32
N ASN A 5 -0.26 -13.93 7.21
CA ASN A 5 -0.78 -12.58 7.42
C ASN A 5 -0.16 -11.70 6.32
N PRO A 6 -0.94 -11.15 5.37
CA PRO A 6 -0.42 -10.30 4.30
C PRO A 6 0.29 -9.05 4.82
N ASN A 7 0.00 -8.62 6.06
CA ASN A 7 0.77 -7.57 6.72
C ASN A 7 2.19 -8.03 7.08
N THR A 8 2.38 -9.30 7.45
CA THR A 8 3.71 -9.86 7.75
C THR A 8 4.62 -9.84 6.52
N GLU A 9 4.10 -10.17 5.33
CA GLU A 9 4.88 -10.09 4.09
C GLU A 9 5.27 -8.66 3.76
N ARG A 10 4.35 -7.69 3.91
CA ARG A 10 4.64 -6.26 3.76
C ARG A 10 5.70 -5.77 4.74
N TYR A 11 5.58 -6.12 6.02
CA TYR A 11 6.60 -5.77 7.02
C TYR A 11 7.96 -6.42 6.72
N ILE A 12 7.98 -7.65 6.19
CA ILE A 12 9.22 -8.32 5.76
C ILE A 12 9.82 -7.62 4.53
N ALA A 13 9.01 -7.22 3.55
CA ALA A 13 9.47 -6.50 2.36
C ALA A 13 10.10 -5.15 2.73
N ILE A 14 9.43 -4.41 3.60
CA ILE A 14 9.94 -3.17 4.18
C ILE A 14 11.26 -3.43 4.92
N ALA A 15 11.30 -4.41 5.84
CA ALA A 15 12.51 -4.72 6.60
C ALA A 15 13.70 -5.10 5.69
N ARG A 16 13.46 -5.81 4.59
CA ARG A 16 14.48 -6.12 3.57
C ARG A 16 14.97 -4.87 2.84
N ALA A 17 14.08 -3.95 2.50
CA ALA A 17 14.45 -2.67 1.91
C ALA A 17 15.29 -1.83 2.88
N CYS A 18 14.93 -1.79 4.17
CA CYS A 18 15.72 -1.13 5.21
C CYS A 18 17.14 -1.74 5.32
N LEU A 19 17.24 -3.07 5.37
CA LEU A 19 18.53 -3.77 5.44
C LEU A 19 19.39 -3.49 4.21
N LYS A 20 18.79 -3.46 3.03
CA LYS A 20 19.48 -3.09 1.79
C LYS A 20 20.00 -1.65 1.84
N ALA A 21 19.18 -0.70 2.27
CA ALA A 21 19.58 0.69 2.41
C ALA A 21 20.74 0.88 3.42
N ILE A 22 20.74 0.12 4.52
CA ILE A 22 21.85 0.11 5.49
C ILE A 22 23.14 -0.41 4.84
N ASN A 23 23.06 -1.47 4.04
CA ASN A 23 24.22 -2.03 3.36
C ASN A 23 24.75 -1.09 2.26
N ASP A 24 23.85 -0.47 1.50
CA ASP A 24 24.19 0.48 0.43
C ASP A 24 24.84 1.76 1.02
N THR A 25 24.36 2.24 2.17
CA THR A 25 24.95 3.39 2.88
C THR A 25 26.26 3.03 3.60
N ALA A 26 26.42 1.79 4.05
CA ALA A 26 27.70 1.31 4.59
C ALA A 26 28.80 1.31 3.51
N ALA A 27 28.44 0.96 2.26
CA ALA A 27 29.37 0.95 1.12
C ALA A 27 29.73 2.34 0.57
N ASN A 28 28.89 3.36 0.81
CA ASN A 28 29.15 4.73 0.38
C ASN A 28 30.06 5.51 1.33
N SER A 29 30.96 6.32 0.78
CA SER A 29 31.78 7.30 1.51
C SER A 29 30.98 8.58 1.77
N GLY A 30 30.41 8.70 2.97
CA GLY A 30 29.69 9.89 3.45
C GLY A 30 29.81 9.99 4.97
N SER A 31 29.50 11.16 5.53
CA SER A 31 29.43 11.38 6.97
C SER A 31 28.39 10.47 7.63
N ARG A 32 28.51 10.26 8.94
CA ARG A 32 27.59 9.41 9.68
C ARG A 32 26.17 9.97 9.63
N GLU A 33 25.99 11.29 9.70
CA GLU A 33 24.68 11.94 9.56
C GLU A 33 24.05 11.69 8.18
N GLU A 34 24.80 11.81 7.08
CA GLU A 34 24.29 11.57 5.73
C GLU A 34 23.83 10.13 5.53
N LYS A 35 24.55 9.16 6.09
CA LYS A 35 24.17 7.74 6.03
C LYS A 35 22.88 7.47 6.80
N ILE A 36 22.72 8.08 7.98
CA ILE A 36 21.48 7.95 8.78
C ILE A 36 20.29 8.54 8.01
N GLN A 37 20.47 9.73 7.43
CA GLN A 37 19.42 10.39 6.66
C GLN A 37 19.02 9.57 5.43
N ALA A 38 19.99 9.03 4.67
CA ALA A 38 19.74 8.18 3.53
C ALA A 38 18.98 6.89 3.88
N VAL A 39 19.24 6.30 5.06
CA VAL A 39 18.47 5.15 5.56
C VAL A 39 17.02 5.57 5.84
N TYR A 40 16.76 6.69 6.51
CA TYR A 40 15.39 7.16 6.75
C TYR A 40 14.62 7.42 5.46
N GLU A 41 15.25 8.04 4.47
CA GLU A 41 14.62 8.30 3.16
C GLU A 41 14.31 7.00 2.41
N ALA A 42 15.22 6.04 2.42
CA ALA A 42 15.00 4.74 1.80
C ALA A 42 13.88 3.96 2.49
N ILE A 43 13.77 4.06 3.81
CA ILE A 43 12.66 3.50 4.58
C ILE A 43 11.35 4.15 4.12
N ASP A 44 11.27 5.48 4.13
CA ASP A 44 10.05 6.19 3.76
C ASP A 44 9.62 5.88 2.32
N GLN A 45 10.56 5.82 1.38
CA GLN A 45 10.30 5.40 0.00
C GLN A 45 9.77 3.98 -0.10
N ALA A 46 10.36 3.03 0.63
CA ALA A 46 9.89 1.65 0.66
C ALA A 46 8.46 1.54 1.21
N PHE A 47 8.16 2.28 2.28
CA PHE A 47 6.79 2.37 2.82
C PHE A 47 5.84 3.01 1.81
N GLN A 48 6.20 4.14 1.21
CA GLN A 48 5.33 4.81 0.24
C GLN A 48 5.05 3.93 -0.98
N ALA A 49 6.05 3.19 -1.48
CA ALA A 49 5.88 2.25 -2.58
C ALA A 49 4.90 1.13 -2.23
N GLU A 50 5.11 0.45 -1.09
CA GLU A 50 4.26 -0.67 -0.65
C GLU A 50 2.81 -0.27 -0.35
N PHE A 51 2.59 0.98 0.09
CA PHE A 51 1.26 1.48 0.42
C PHE A 51 0.62 2.29 -0.72
N SER A 52 1.31 2.55 -1.82
CA SER A 52 0.79 3.38 -2.92
C SER A 52 -0.48 2.80 -3.54
N GLU A 53 -0.47 1.52 -3.91
CA GLU A 53 -1.61 0.82 -4.48
C GLU A 53 -2.79 0.72 -3.51
N TYR A 54 -2.50 0.50 -2.21
CA TYR A 54 -3.52 0.45 -1.17
C TYR A 54 -4.19 1.82 -0.99
N ARG A 55 -3.40 2.90 -0.90
CA ARG A 55 -3.92 4.27 -0.80
C ARG A 55 -4.78 4.63 -2.01
N GLN A 56 -4.33 4.25 -3.21
CA GLN A 56 -5.09 4.46 -4.44
C GLN A 56 -6.43 3.70 -4.42
N SER A 57 -6.42 2.42 -4.02
CA SER A 57 -7.62 1.61 -3.86
C SER A 57 -8.62 2.24 -2.88
N VAL A 58 -8.14 2.72 -1.72
CA VAL A 58 -8.97 3.42 -0.72
C VAL A 58 -9.57 4.72 -1.28
N ALA A 59 -8.79 5.52 -1.99
CA ALA A 59 -9.28 6.76 -2.59
C ALA A 59 -10.37 6.52 -3.65
N ILE A 60 -10.20 5.48 -4.48
CA ILE A 60 -11.21 5.07 -5.46
C ILE A 60 -12.49 4.63 -4.75
N MET A 61 -12.39 3.78 -3.72
CA MET A 61 -13.54 3.33 -2.94
C MET A 61 -14.28 4.51 -2.28
N ALA A 62 -13.56 5.47 -1.69
CA ALA A 62 -14.16 6.67 -1.11
C ALA A 62 -14.96 7.46 -2.16
N THR A 63 -14.37 7.69 -3.34
CA THR A 63 -15.01 8.41 -4.45
C THR A 63 -16.28 7.68 -4.94
N VAL A 64 -16.23 6.35 -5.03
CA VAL A 64 -17.38 5.54 -5.43
C VAL A 64 -18.50 5.60 -4.39
N LEU A 65 -18.16 5.51 -3.11
CA LEU A 65 -19.12 5.63 -2.01
C LEU A 65 -19.75 7.02 -1.98
N GLU A 66 -18.98 8.09 -2.16
CA GLU A 66 -19.50 9.45 -2.30
C GLU A 66 -20.49 9.55 -3.46
N ARG A 67 -20.17 8.94 -4.61
CA ARG A 67 -21.04 8.96 -5.78
C ARG A 67 -22.33 8.17 -5.57
N ILE A 68 -22.28 7.04 -4.86
CA ILE A 68 -23.47 6.29 -4.47
C ILE A 68 -24.30 7.11 -3.47
N ALA A 69 -23.65 7.69 -2.45
CA ALA A 69 -24.30 8.49 -1.41
C ALA A 69 -24.94 9.78 -1.95
N SER A 70 -24.45 10.30 -3.08
CA SER A 70 -25.03 11.48 -3.75
C SER A 70 -26.49 11.28 -4.19
N GLY A 71 -26.97 10.04 -4.28
CA GLY A 71 -28.33 9.72 -4.71
C GLY A 71 -28.59 9.96 -6.21
N GLN A 72 -27.55 10.29 -6.99
CA GLN A 72 -27.65 10.53 -8.44
C GLN A 72 -27.73 9.24 -9.27
N LEU A 73 -27.51 8.09 -8.65
CA LEU A 73 -27.59 6.77 -9.28
C LEU A 73 -28.85 6.05 -8.82
N ASP A 74 -29.54 5.40 -9.76
CA ASP A 74 -30.54 4.41 -9.43
C ASP A 74 -29.88 3.17 -8.77
N SER A 75 -30.71 2.34 -8.12
CA SER A 75 -30.23 1.19 -7.34
C SER A 75 -29.43 0.19 -8.17
N GLU A 76 -29.76 0.03 -9.45
CA GLU A 76 -29.08 -0.90 -10.35
C GLU A 76 -27.70 -0.37 -10.75
N LYS A 77 -27.60 0.91 -11.10
CA LYS A 77 -26.32 1.58 -11.42
C LYS A 77 -25.41 1.69 -10.21
N ALA A 78 -25.97 1.93 -9.01
CA ALA A 78 -25.20 1.94 -7.78
C ALA A 78 -24.61 0.56 -7.49
N ALA A 79 -25.40 -0.51 -7.63
CA ALA A 79 -24.93 -1.88 -7.46
C ALA A 79 -23.90 -2.29 -8.53
N ASP A 80 -24.09 -1.87 -9.78
CA ASP A 80 -23.14 -2.12 -10.86
C ASP A 80 -21.80 -1.40 -10.64
N LEU A 81 -21.84 -0.13 -10.23
CA LEU A 81 -20.65 0.64 -9.89
C LEU A 81 -19.89 0.01 -8.71
N ALA A 82 -20.60 -0.45 -7.68
CA ALA A 82 -20.00 -1.14 -6.55
C ALA A 82 -19.29 -2.43 -6.97
N ARG A 83 -19.94 -3.28 -7.78
CA ARG A 83 -19.33 -4.52 -8.31
C ARG A 83 -18.08 -4.25 -9.12
N LYS A 84 -18.14 -3.32 -10.08
CA LYS A 84 -16.98 -2.92 -10.89
C LYS A 84 -15.80 -2.44 -10.03
N THR A 85 -16.09 -1.72 -8.97
CA THR A 85 -15.07 -1.22 -8.04
C THR A 85 -14.41 -2.35 -7.25
N LEU A 86 -15.17 -3.36 -6.81
CA LEU A 86 -14.63 -4.55 -6.14
C LEU A 86 -13.83 -5.45 -7.10
N ASP A 87 -14.26 -5.55 -8.35
CA ASP A 87 -13.57 -6.33 -9.38
C ASP A 87 -12.22 -5.70 -9.76
N GLN A 88 -12.11 -4.37 -9.66
CA GLN A 88 -10.90 -3.59 -9.93
C GLN A 88 -9.93 -3.48 -8.72
N GLN A 89 -10.27 -4.03 -7.55
CA GLN A 89 -9.35 -4.02 -6.42
C GLN A 89 -8.07 -4.82 -6.73
N PRO A 90 -6.87 -4.28 -6.41
CA PRO A 90 -5.63 -5.03 -6.50
C PRO A 90 -5.72 -6.34 -5.71
N GLU A 91 -5.17 -7.45 -6.23
CA GLU A 91 -5.19 -8.76 -5.56
C GLU A 91 -4.63 -8.69 -4.13
N ALA A 92 -3.59 -7.88 -3.92
CA ALA A 92 -3.01 -7.62 -2.60
C ALA A 92 -4.00 -7.00 -1.60
N THR A 93 -4.99 -6.23 -2.08
CA THR A 93 -6.06 -5.65 -1.24
C THR A 93 -7.21 -6.63 -1.06
N ARG A 94 -7.56 -7.40 -2.10
CA ARG A 94 -8.61 -8.43 -2.06
C ARG A 94 -8.30 -9.54 -1.04
N ASN A 95 -7.04 -9.98 -0.97
CA ASN A 95 -6.60 -10.99 0.00
C ASN A 95 -6.53 -10.46 1.45
N ALA A 96 -6.32 -9.16 1.64
CA ALA A 96 -6.29 -8.55 2.97
C ALA A 96 -7.69 -8.40 3.61
N LEU A 97 -8.76 -8.41 2.82
CA LEU A 97 -10.16 -8.29 3.29
C LEU A 97 -10.84 -9.65 3.55
N MET A 98 -10.28 -10.76 3.08
CA MET A 98 -10.83 -12.11 3.30
C MET A 98 -10.43 -12.75 4.64
N HIS A 99 -9.80 -12.00 5.55
CA HIS A 99 -9.32 -12.48 6.85
C HIS A 99 -9.76 -11.60 8.03
#